data_AF-X1MU22-F1
#
_entry.id   AF-X1MU22-F1
#
_cell.length_a   1.000
_cell.length_b   1.000
_cell.length_c   1.000
_cell.angle_alpha   90.00
_cell.angle_beta   90.00
_cell.angle_gamma   90.00
#
_symmetry.space_group_name_H-M   'P 1'
#
loop_
_entity.id
_entity.type
_entity.pdbx_description
1 polymer ?
#
loop_
_entity_poly.entity_id
_entity_poly.type
_entity_poly.pdbx_seq_one_letter_code
_entity_poly.pdbx_strand_id
1 'polypeptide(L)'
;EKVKIFITGSSSKLLSYEIATSLRGRTISYPLYPLNFREFLYFKGETIEKDFEYTEKRFKIKKYLEEYLEWGSFPEIVLEKNSILKKKILSEYFGLLVYRDLKDRFSIENTSLLKDLLKSLFTNISSYFSVNSYFKVTAQRMPLSRQTLSFYLS
;
A
#
# COMPACT_ATOMS: atom_id res chain seq x y z
N GLU A 1 9.45 -8.77 -39.82
CA GLU A 1 9.12 -7.44 -39.29
C GLU A 1 9.32 -7.38 -37.78
N LYS A 2 9.68 -6.23 -37.21
CA LYS A 2 9.78 -6.03 -35.75
C LYS A 2 8.49 -5.39 -35.25
N VAL A 3 7.54 -6.19 -34.79
CA VAL A 3 6.28 -5.72 -34.19
C VAL A 3 6.46 -5.53 -32.69
N LYS A 4 6.03 -4.38 -32.15
CA LYS A 4 5.92 -4.14 -30.70
C LYS A 4 4.47 -4.33 -30.28
N ILE A 5 4.21 -5.31 -29.43
CA ILE A 5 2.86 -5.62 -28.93
C ILE A 5 2.79 -5.15 -27.47
N PHE A 6 1.78 -4.35 -27.16
CA PHE A 6 1.48 -3.91 -25.80
C PHE A 6 0.16 -4.56 -25.38
N ILE A 7 0.19 -5.29 -24.28
CA ILE A 7 -0.98 -5.95 -23.70
C ILE A 7 -1.22 -5.31 -22.34
N THR A 8 -2.42 -4.78 -22.13
CA THR A 8 -2.83 -4.24 -20.83
C THR A 8 -3.95 -5.12 -20.25
N GLY A 9 -3.97 -5.27 -18.94
CA GLY A 9 -4.95 -6.10 -18.23
C GLY A 9 -4.90 -5.82 -16.73
N SER A 10 -5.97 -6.17 -16.03
CA SER A 10 -6.04 -6.03 -14.57
C SER A 10 -5.13 -7.08 -13.89
N SER A 11 -4.30 -6.67 -12.92
CA SER A 11 -3.40 -7.57 -12.17
C SER A 11 -4.13 -8.51 -11.20
N SER A 12 -5.46 -8.48 -11.17
CA SER A 12 -6.31 -9.26 -10.27
C SER A 12 -6.15 -10.77 -10.41
N LYS A 13 -5.57 -11.27 -11.51
CA LYS A 13 -5.44 -12.70 -11.77
C LYS A 13 -4.01 -13.26 -11.78
N LEU A 14 -2.98 -12.42 -11.89
CA LEU A 14 -1.61 -12.91 -12.07
C LEU A 14 -0.60 -12.03 -11.32
N LEU A 15 0.11 -12.60 -10.35
CA LEU A 15 1.32 -12.03 -9.76
C LEU A 15 2.42 -11.96 -10.82
N SER A 16 3.36 -11.03 -10.64
CA SER A 16 4.57 -10.94 -11.47
C SER A 16 5.30 -12.28 -11.61
N TYR A 17 5.31 -13.09 -10.55
CA TYR A 17 5.86 -14.46 -10.57
C TYR A 17 5.07 -15.43 -11.45
N GLU A 18 3.73 -15.36 -11.46
CA GLU A 18 2.87 -16.23 -12.27
C GLU A 18 3.00 -15.89 -13.77
N ILE A 19 3.17 -14.61 -14.10
CA ILE A 19 3.48 -14.14 -15.46
C ILE A 19 4.86 -14.65 -15.90
N ALA A 20 5.88 -14.49 -15.06
CA ALA A 20 7.23 -14.96 -15.35
C ALA A 20 7.27 -16.49 -15.55
N THR A 21 6.53 -17.24 -14.72
CA THR A 21 6.41 -18.69 -14.83
C THR A 21 5.71 -19.10 -16.13
N SER A 22 4.59 -18.45 -16.47
CA SER A 22 3.83 -18.72 -17.71
C SER A 22 4.66 -18.48 -18.97
N LEU A 23 5.56 -17.49 -18.94
CA LEU A 23 6.45 -17.16 -20.04
C LEU A 23 7.83 -17.86 -19.97
N ARG A 24 7.99 -18.82 -19.04
CA ARG A 24 9.22 -19.61 -18.79
C ARG A 24 10.46 -18.73 -18.58
N GLY A 25 10.32 -17.67 -17.80
CA GLY A 25 11.41 -16.75 -17.46
C GLY A 25 11.85 -15.80 -18.57
N ARG A 26 11.16 -15.77 -19.72
CA ARG A 26 11.46 -14.84 -20.83
C ARG A 26 10.79 -13.48 -20.64
N THR A 27 10.90 -12.93 -19.44
CA THR A 27 10.26 -11.67 -19.05
C THR A 27 11.25 -10.78 -18.32
N ILE A 28 11.22 -9.49 -18.63
CA ILE A 28 11.87 -8.46 -17.82
C ILE A 28 10.75 -7.73 -17.08
N SER A 29 10.72 -7.87 -15.76
CA SER A 29 9.71 -7.22 -14.91
C SER A 29 10.25 -5.89 -14.39
N TYR A 30 9.44 -4.85 -14.50
CA TYR A 30 9.73 -3.54 -13.92
C TYR A 30 8.72 -3.27 -12.80
N PRO A 31 9.14 -3.22 -11.52
CA PRO A 31 8.25 -2.83 -10.44
C PRO A 31 7.95 -1.33 -10.55
N LEU A 32 6.66 -0.99 -10.51
CA LEU A 32 6.22 0.40 -10.46
C LEU A 32 5.81 0.73 -9.02
N TYR A 33 6.60 1.57 -8.37
CA TYR A 33 6.32 2.06 -7.03
C TYR A 33 5.49 3.35 -7.09
N PRO A 34 4.81 3.72 -5.99
CA PRO A 34 4.32 5.07 -5.81
C PRO A 34 5.45 6.11 -5.95
N LEU A 35 5.08 7.37 -6.13
CA LEU A 35 6.05 8.45 -6.33
C LEU A 35 7.03 8.48 -5.16
N ASN A 36 8.32 8.60 -5.44
CA ASN A 36 9.27 8.98 -4.41
C ASN A 36 9.06 10.47 -4.03
N PHE A 37 9.65 10.93 -2.92
CA PHE A 37 9.41 12.30 -2.46
C PHE A 37 9.82 13.38 -3.48
N ARG A 38 10.86 13.15 -4.28
CA ARG A 38 11.26 14.09 -5.34
C ARG A 38 10.24 14.16 -6.47
N GLU A 39 9.71 13.01 -6.90
CA GLU A 39 8.62 12.94 -7.87
C GLU A 39 7.32 13.53 -7.32
N PHE A 40 7.03 13.33 -6.05
CA PHE A 40 5.90 13.99 -5.37
C PHE A 40 6.01 15.52 -5.45
N LEU A 41 7.18 16.08 -5.15
CA LEU A 41 7.42 17.52 -5.26
C LEU A 41 7.22 18.00 -6.70
N TYR A 42 7.71 17.24 -7.68
CA TYR A 42 7.48 17.54 -9.09
C TYR A 42 5.98 17.59 -9.44
N PHE A 43 5.20 16.63 -8.94
CA PHE A 43 3.73 16.63 -9.08
C PHE A 43 3.05 17.81 -8.37
N LYS A 44 3.66 18.35 -7.32
CA LYS A 44 3.23 19.58 -6.64
C LYS A 44 3.70 20.86 -7.34
N GLY A 45 4.44 20.75 -8.45
CA GLY A 45 4.99 21.89 -9.18
C GLY A 45 6.26 22.48 -8.54
N GLU A 46 6.96 21.72 -7.71
CA GLU A 46 8.14 22.15 -6.98
C GLU A 46 9.38 21.36 -7.36
N THR A 47 10.53 22.03 -7.30
CA THR A 47 11.85 21.42 -7.50
C THR A 47 12.75 21.72 -6.31
N ILE A 48 13.52 20.71 -5.90
CA ILE A 48 14.55 20.89 -4.87
C ILE A 48 15.73 21.63 -5.51
N GLU A 49 16.01 22.83 -5.04
CA GLU A 49 17.20 23.60 -5.39
C GLU A 49 18.35 23.28 -4.46
N LYS A 50 19.59 23.57 -4.90
CA LYS A 50 20.76 23.49 -4.04
C LYS A 50 20.61 24.48 -2.88
N ASP A 51 21.04 24.09 -1.69
CA ASP A 51 21.05 24.93 -0.47
C ASP A 51 19.65 25.41 -0.01
N PHE A 52 18.57 24.77 -0.46
CA PHE A 52 17.19 25.12 -0.10
C PHE A 52 16.93 25.15 1.42
N GLU A 53 17.71 24.38 2.19
CA GLU A 53 17.64 24.29 3.66
C GLU A 53 17.94 25.63 4.36
N TYR A 54 18.72 26.50 3.72
CA TYR A 54 19.09 27.82 4.23
C TYR A 54 18.16 28.94 3.72
N THR A 55 17.15 28.60 2.92
CA THR A 55 16.18 29.54 2.34
C THR A 55 14.80 29.35 2.94
N GLU A 56 13.86 30.26 2.65
CA GLU A 56 12.47 30.09 3.08
C GLU A 56 11.78 28.84 2.47
N LYS A 57 12.32 28.29 1.37
CA LYS A 57 11.81 27.05 0.76
C LYS A 57 11.82 25.88 1.73
N ARG A 58 12.71 25.84 2.73
CA ARG A 58 12.76 24.78 3.74
C ARG A 58 11.40 24.54 4.42
N PHE A 59 10.66 25.61 4.71
CA PHE A 59 9.36 25.53 5.39
C PHE A 59 8.31 24.93 4.46
N LYS A 60 8.33 25.32 3.18
CA LYS A 60 7.45 24.80 2.15
C LYS A 60 7.71 23.31 1.88
N ILE A 61 8.98 22.91 1.75
CA ILE A 61 9.36 21.50 1.58
C ILE A 61 8.98 20.67 2.80
N LYS A 62 9.16 21.19 4.01
CA LYS A 62 8.72 20.51 5.24
C LYS A 62 7.20 20.28 5.25
N LYS A 63 6.41 21.28 4.85
CA LYS A 63 4.95 21.13 4.71
C LYS A 63 4.58 20.05 3.69
N TYR A 64 5.29 19.96 2.57
CA TYR A 64 5.07 18.89 1.59
C TYR A 64 5.49 17.53 2.11
N LEU A 65 6.53 17.45 2.93
CA LEU A 65 6.91 16.19 3.59
C LEU A 65 5.83 15.73 4.56
N GLU A 66 5.24 16.64 5.34
CA GLU A 66 4.10 16.33 6.21
C GLU A 66 2.90 15.81 5.38
N GLU A 67 2.57 16.46 4.26
CA GLU A 67 1.51 15.97 3.36
C GLU A 67 1.84 14.59 2.76
N TYR A 68 3.10 14.36 2.37
CA TYR A 68 3.56 13.08 1.82
C TYR A 68 3.42 11.95 2.85
N LEU A 69 3.75 12.21 4.12
CA LEU A 69 3.63 11.22 5.19
C LEU A 69 2.18 10.98 5.61
N GLU A 70 1.33 12.00 5.54
CA GLU A 70 -0.10 11.88 5.88
C GLU A 70 -0.89 11.13 4.80
N TRP A 71 -0.71 11.50 3.53
CA TRP A 71 -1.55 11.02 2.43
C TRP A 71 -0.89 9.95 1.56
N GLY A 72 0.42 9.77 1.69
CA GLY A 72 1.21 8.91 0.82
C GLY A 72 1.47 9.55 -0.55
N SER A 73 1.89 8.72 -1.51
CA SER A 73 2.49 9.18 -2.76
C SER A 73 1.92 8.56 -4.03
N PHE A 74 0.70 8.01 -3.94
CA PHE A 74 -0.03 7.58 -5.13
C PHE A 74 -0.36 8.79 -6.01
N PRO A 75 -0.03 8.78 -7.32
CA PRO A 75 -0.22 9.94 -8.21
C PRO A 75 -1.62 10.56 -8.14
N GLU A 76 -2.67 9.73 -8.14
CA GLU A 76 -4.07 10.17 -8.03
C GLU A 76 -4.35 10.94 -6.73
N ILE A 77 -3.77 10.50 -5.61
CA ILE A 77 -3.89 11.15 -4.30
C ILE A 77 -3.11 12.47 -4.25
N VAL A 78 -1.96 12.53 -4.91
CA VAL A 78 -1.12 13.74 -4.95
C VAL A 78 -1.81 14.85 -5.74
N LEU A 79 -2.49 14.50 -6.83
CA LEU A 79 -3.22 15.42 -7.71
C LEU A 79 -4.58 15.85 -7.14
N GLU A 80 -5.22 15.00 -6.35
CA GLU A 80 -6.50 15.31 -5.71
C GLU A 80 -6.33 16.43 -4.67
N LYS A 81 -7.28 17.38 -4.63
CA LYS A 81 -7.28 18.51 -3.69
C LYS A 81 -8.29 18.31 -2.56
N ASN A 82 -9.36 17.56 -2.79
CA ASN A 82 -10.41 17.31 -1.83
C ASN A 82 -10.00 16.18 -0.87
N SER A 83 -9.78 16.53 0.40
CA SER A 83 -9.38 15.57 1.44
C SER A 83 -10.41 14.45 1.70
N ILE A 84 -11.71 14.72 1.50
CA ILE A 84 -12.77 13.71 1.61
C ILE A 84 -12.61 12.67 0.50
N LEU A 85 -12.35 13.15 -0.73
CA LEU A 85 -12.15 12.28 -1.88
C LEU A 85 -10.84 11.48 -1.76
N LYS A 86 -9.74 12.10 -1.30
CA LYS A 86 -8.49 11.38 -0.97
C LYS A 86 -8.74 10.20 -0.02
N LYS A 87 -9.44 10.44 1.10
CA LYS A 87 -9.79 9.39 2.06
C LYS A 87 -10.59 8.26 1.43
N LYS A 88 -11.55 8.61 0.55
CA LYS A 88 -12.37 7.62 -0.15
C LYS A 88 -11.51 6.77 -1.10
N ILE A 89 -10.67 7.39 -1.92
CA ILE A 89 -9.77 6.68 -2.86
C ILE A 89 -8.84 5.74 -2.08
N LEU A 90 -8.19 6.22 -1.01
CA LEU A 90 -7.33 5.38 -0.18
C LEU A 90 -8.08 4.21 0.48
N SER A 91 -9.33 4.43 0.90
CA SER A 91 -10.18 3.38 1.45
C SER A 91 -10.54 2.33 0.41
N GLU A 92 -10.82 2.76 -0.82
CA GLU A 92 -11.08 1.87 -1.95
C GLU A 92 -9.83 1.08 -2.35
N TYR A 93 -8.67 1.72 -2.41
CA TYR A 93 -7.39 1.03 -2.64
C TYR A 93 -7.12 -0.03 -1.58
N PHE A 94 -7.34 0.28 -0.30
CA PHE A 94 -7.21 -0.69 0.78
C PHE A 94 -8.18 -1.87 0.61
N GLY A 95 -9.45 -1.58 0.29
CA GLY A 95 -10.47 -2.60 0.07
C GLY A 95 -10.19 -3.51 -1.13
N LEU A 96 -9.70 -2.94 -2.24
CA LEU A 96 -9.45 -3.64 -3.49
C LEU A 96 -8.10 -4.35 -3.51
N LEU A 97 -7.02 -3.66 -3.15
CA LEU A 97 -5.65 -4.16 -3.33
C LEU A 97 -5.17 -5.01 -2.17
N VAL A 98 -5.65 -4.73 -0.95
CA VAL A 98 -5.19 -5.46 0.25
C VAL A 98 -6.24 -6.47 0.64
N TYR A 99 -7.46 -6.03 0.92
CA TYR A 99 -8.46 -6.90 1.52
C TYR A 99 -9.02 -7.93 0.53
N ARG A 100 -9.45 -7.52 -0.67
CA ARG A 100 -9.97 -8.44 -1.68
C ARG A 100 -8.90 -9.44 -2.14
N ASP A 101 -7.71 -8.96 -2.45
CA ASP A 101 -6.59 -9.83 -2.85
C ASP A 101 -6.25 -10.85 -1.76
N LEU A 102 -6.14 -10.46 -0.49
CA LEU A 102 -5.87 -11.42 0.59
C LEU A 102 -7.01 -12.44 0.76
N LYS A 103 -8.26 -11.97 0.73
CA LYS A 103 -9.43 -12.84 0.88
C LYS A 103 -9.51 -13.86 -0.25
N ASP A 104 -9.46 -13.40 -1.50
CA ASP A 104 -9.69 -14.24 -2.69
C ASP A 104 -8.51 -15.18 -2.94
N ARG A 105 -7.27 -14.74 -2.70
CA ARG A 105 -6.07 -15.57 -2.92
C ARG A 105 -5.91 -16.66 -1.87
N PHE A 106 -6.13 -16.34 -0.60
CA PHE A 106 -5.92 -17.27 0.51
C PHE A 106 -7.22 -17.95 0.98
N SER A 107 -8.34 -17.71 0.28
CA SER A 107 -9.66 -18.25 0.61
C SER A 107 -10.02 -18.05 2.09
N ILE A 108 -9.75 -16.84 2.60
CA ILE A 108 -9.90 -16.54 4.03
C ILE A 108 -11.39 -16.50 4.39
N GLU A 109 -11.82 -17.44 5.24
CA GLU A 109 -13.20 -17.55 5.70
C GLU A 109 -13.57 -16.47 6.72
N ASN A 110 -12.72 -16.22 7.72
CA ASN A 110 -12.99 -15.24 8.76
C ASN A 110 -12.49 -13.84 8.38
N THR A 111 -13.27 -13.21 7.52
CA THR A 111 -13.01 -11.86 7.03
C THR A 111 -13.03 -10.77 8.10
N SER A 112 -13.80 -10.99 9.18
CA SER A 112 -13.86 -10.04 10.31
C SER A 112 -12.54 -9.99 11.05
N LEU A 113 -11.97 -11.17 11.34
CA LEU A 113 -10.65 -11.29 11.96
C LEU A 113 -9.56 -10.67 11.09
N LEU A 114 -9.59 -10.93 9.78
CA LEU A 114 -8.63 -10.34 8.85
C LEU A 114 -8.67 -8.81 8.90
N LYS A 115 -9.88 -8.22 8.85
CA LYS A 115 -10.05 -6.77 8.87
C LYS A 115 -9.54 -6.15 10.18
N ASP A 116 -9.84 -6.76 11.32
CA ASP A 116 -9.36 -6.28 12.63
C ASP A 116 -7.85 -6.45 12.78
N LEU A 117 -7.28 -7.54 12.28
CA LEU A 117 -5.83 -7.78 12.30
C LEU A 117 -5.11 -6.74 11.45
N LEU A 118 -5.54 -6.55 10.20
CA LEU A 118 -4.98 -5.54 9.31
C LEU A 118 -5.05 -4.15 9.94
N LYS A 119 -6.22 -3.76 10.48
CA LYS A 119 -6.38 -2.47 11.16
C LYS A 119 -5.38 -2.29 12.31
N SER A 120 -5.18 -3.34 13.11
CA SER A 120 -4.23 -3.32 14.22
C SER A 120 -2.79 -3.16 13.74
N LEU A 121 -2.41 -3.85 12.65
CA LEU A 121 -1.08 -3.76 12.07
C LEU A 121 -0.82 -2.38 11.47
N PHE A 122 -1.76 -1.82 10.70
CA PHE A 122 -1.60 -0.50 10.09
C PHE A 122 -1.56 0.64 11.11
N THR A 123 -2.33 0.54 12.19
CA THR A 123 -2.27 1.53 13.27
C THR A 123 -0.91 1.54 13.98
N ASN A 124 -0.19 0.41 13.93
CA ASN A 124 1.05 0.20 14.69
C ASN A 124 2.23 -0.18 13.78
N ILE A 125 2.31 0.39 12.58
CA ILE A 125 3.24 -0.06 11.53
C ILE A 125 4.73 0.00 11.91
N SER A 126 5.09 0.83 12.89
CA SER A 126 6.47 0.98 13.39
C SER A 126 6.75 0.23 14.69
N SER A 127 5.77 -0.50 15.23
CA SER A 127 5.87 -1.20 16.51
C SER A 127 5.98 -2.71 16.33
N TYR A 128 6.65 -3.36 17.28
CA TYR A 128 6.67 -4.83 17.32
C TYR A 128 5.26 -5.38 17.56
N PHE A 129 4.85 -6.32 16.72
CA PHE A 129 3.57 -7.02 16.87
C PHE A 129 3.75 -8.31 17.68
N SER A 130 3.00 -8.45 18.78
CA SER A 130 2.97 -9.66 19.59
C SER A 130 1.65 -10.40 19.39
N VAL A 131 1.73 -11.60 18.82
CA VAL A 131 0.57 -12.50 18.62
C VAL A 131 -0.13 -12.79 19.95
N ASN A 132 0.64 -13.00 21.02
CA ASN A 132 0.09 -13.29 22.35
C ASN A 132 -0.67 -12.10 22.93
N SER A 133 -0.14 -10.88 22.78
CA SER A 133 -0.79 -9.67 23.26
C SER A 133 -2.07 -9.37 22.47
N TYR A 134 -2.01 -9.52 21.15
CA TYR A 134 -3.17 -9.35 20.28
C TYR A 134 -4.27 -10.39 20.59
N PHE A 135 -3.89 -11.67 20.73
CA PHE A 135 -4.82 -12.75 21.08
C PHE A 135 -5.60 -12.45 22.36
N LYS A 136 -4.93 -12.00 23.44
CA LYS A 136 -5.58 -11.70 24.72
C LYS A 136 -6.69 -10.65 24.60
N VAL A 137 -6.52 -9.67 23.71
CA VAL A 137 -7.49 -8.59 23.49
C VAL A 137 -8.61 -9.07 22.57
N THR A 138 -8.26 -9.71 21.46
CA THR A 138 -9.23 -10.10 20.42
C THR A 138 -10.09 -11.28 20.86
N ALA A 139 -9.56 -12.23 21.63
CA ALA A 139 -10.31 -13.39 22.13
C ALA A 139 -11.48 -13.02 23.07
N GLN A 140 -11.46 -11.82 23.67
CA GLN A 140 -12.57 -11.32 24.48
C GLN A 140 -13.75 -10.84 23.63
N ARG A 141 -13.51 -10.49 22.36
CA ARG A 141 -14.50 -9.91 21.44
C ARG A 141 -14.95 -10.91 20.37
N MET A 142 -14.07 -11.85 20.01
CA MET A 142 -14.32 -12.86 19.00
C MET A 142 -13.75 -14.20 19.48
N PRO A 143 -14.53 -15.30 19.47
CA PRO A 143 -14.01 -16.61 19.80
C PRO A 143 -13.05 -17.08 18.70
N LEU A 144 -11.78 -17.27 19.04
CA LEU A 144 -10.74 -17.72 18.13
C LEU A 144 -9.63 -18.47 18.87
N SER A 145 -8.85 -19.27 18.15
CA SER A 145 -7.68 -19.98 18.70
C SER A 145 -6.39 -19.21 18.38
N ARG A 146 -5.34 -19.43 19.17
CA ARG A 146 -4.00 -18.90 18.87
C ARG A 146 -3.43 -19.45 17.56
N GLN A 147 -3.75 -20.71 17.23
CA GLN A 147 -3.33 -21.34 15.97
C GLN A 147 -3.93 -20.61 14.77
N THR A 148 -5.20 -20.19 14.86
CA THR A 148 -5.86 -19.41 13.82
C THR A 148 -5.13 -18.09 13.57
N LEU A 149 -4.71 -17.36 14.60
CA LEU A 149 -3.92 -16.13 14.41
C LEU A 149 -2.55 -16.39 13.80
N SER A 150 -1.88 -17.46 14.23
CA SER A 150 -0.58 -17.82 13.65
C SER A 150 -0.71 -18.13 12.16
N PHE A 151 -1.78 -18.82 11.76
CA PHE A 151 -2.05 -19.13 10.35
C PHE A 151 -2.23 -17.86 9.49
N TYR A 152 -2.80 -16.79 10.03
CA TYR A 152 -3.00 -15.54 9.29
C TYR A 152 -1.71 -14.72 9.13
N LEU A 153 -0.65 -15.05 9.89
CA LEU A 153 0.63 -14.33 9.92
C LEU A 153 1.79 -15.15 9.33
N SER A 154 1.56 -16.42 9.00
CA SER A 154 2.53 -17.33 8.39
C SER A 154 2.34 -17.37 6.89
#